data_AF-A0A0R2VBY1-F1
#
_entry.id   AF-A0A0R2VBY1-F1
#
_cell.length_a   1.000
_cell.length_b   1.000
_cell.length_c   1.000
_cell.angle_alpha   90.00
_cell.angle_beta   90.00
_cell.angle_gamma   90.00
#
_symmetry.space_group_name_H-M   'P 1'
#
loop_
_entity.id
_entity.type
_entity.pdbx_description
1 polymer ?
#
loop_
_entity_poly.entity_id
_entity_poly.type
_entity_poly.pdbx_seq_one_letter_code
_entity_poly.pdbx_strand_id
1 'polypeptide(L)'
;MSDAFWIILTGSLVAMTSGLLGCYLVLRKMSMVGDAISHAVLPGIAVAFLLSGSRSSVPMLIGAAAFGMLCTWMIEVFTKKARVQEDASIGISFTWLFAIGVILITFFADQVDLDQECVLYGEIAFIGFETWLGVPVAVWTLGGLFLAIIAFLYFGYKGLYITTFDPEYAATLGISVATWHYLLMGAVSVTTVFTFESVG
;
A
#
# COMPACT_ATOMS: atom_id res chain seq x y z
N MET A 1 -1.44 -21.33 -22.06
CA MET A 1 -2.49 -21.07 -21.04
C MET A 1 -3.14 -19.75 -21.43
N SER A 2 -4.47 -19.60 -21.38
CA SER A 2 -5.11 -18.36 -21.85
C SER A 2 -4.73 -17.19 -20.95
N ASP A 3 -4.54 -16.00 -21.52
CA ASP A 3 -4.21 -14.78 -20.76
C ASP A 3 -5.26 -14.48 -19.67
N ALA A 4 -6.52 -14.86 -19.93
CA ALA A 4 -7.61 -14.80 -18.96
C ALA A 4 -7.32 -15.58 -17.66
N PHE A 5 -6.65 -16.73 -17.73
CA PHE A 5 -6.30 -17.50 -16.53
C PHE A 5 -5.33 -16.73 -15.64
N TRP A 6 -4.32 -16.09 -16.24
CA TRP A 6 -3.32 -15.31 -15.50
C TRP A 6 -3.92 -14.05 -14.88
N ILE A 7 -4.85 -13.39 -15.59
CA ILE A 7 -5.58 -12.22 -15.07
C ILE A 7 -6.41 -12.63 -13.84
N ILE A 8 -7.18 -13.71 -13.93
CA ILE A 8 -8.01 -14.21 -12.83
C ILE A 8 -7.14 -14.62 -11.63
N LEU A 9 -6.02 -15.32 -11.89
CA LEU A 9 -5.11 -15.74 -10.83
C LEU A 9 -4.51 -14.53 -10.10
N THR A 10 -4.05 -13.53 -10.84
CA THR A 10 -3.48 -12.30 -10.27
C THR A 10 -4.53 -11.55 -9.45
N GLY A 11 -5.73 -11.32 -10.00
CA GLY A 11 -6.82 -10.67 -9.26
C GLY A 11 -7.20 -11.43 -7.99
N SER A 12 -7.18 -12.77 -8.02
CA SER A 12 -7.44 -13.58 -6.83
C SER A 12 -6.37 -13.43 -5.76
N LEU A 13 -5.08 -13.36 -6.15
CA LEU A 13 -3.96 -13.14 -5.21
C LEU A 13 -4.03 -11.76 -4.56
N VAL A 14 -4.36 -10.72 -5.34
CA VAL A 14 -4.59 -9.37 -4.82
C VAL A 14 -5.76 -9.35 -3.84
N ALA A 15 -6.89 -9.96 -4.20
CA ALA A 15 -8.05 -10.02 -3.32
C ALA A 15 -7.76 -10.76 -2.01
N MET A 16 -7.02 -11.87 -2.07
CA MET A 16 -6.63 -12.64 -0.89
C MET A 16 -5.67 -11.87 0.02
N THR A 17 -4.63 -11.24 -0.54
CA THR A 17 -3.66 -10.44 0.23
C THR A 17 -4.32 -9.24 0.92
N SER A 18 -5.05 -8.44 0.16
CA SER A 18 -5.73 -7.25 0.66
C SER A 18 -6.86 -7.59 1.63
N GLY A 19 -7.60 -8.69 1.39
CA GLY A 19 -8.67 -9.15 2.28
C GLY A 19 -8.16 -9.56 3.66
N LEU A 20 -7.02 -10.28 3.72
CA LEU A 20 -6.43 -10.72 4.98
C LEU A 20 -6.04 -9.56 5.90
N LEU A 21 -5.40 -8.52 5.36
CA LEU A 21 -5.04 -7.33 6.10
C LEU A 21 -6.26 -6.44 6.40
N GLY A 22 -7.21 -6.36 5.46
CA GLY A 22 -8.45 -5.61 5.58
C GLY A 22 -9.30 -6.04 6.78
N CYS A 23 -9.35 -7.34 7.10
CA CYS A 23 -10.03 -7.86 8.28
C CYS A 23 -9.54 -7.20 9.59
N TYR A 24 -8.21 -7.01 9.74
CA TYR A 24 -7.64 -6.35 10.92
C TYR A 24 -7.92 -4.85 10.94
N LEU A 25 -7.88 -4.19 9.79
CA LEU A 25 -8.22 -2.77 9.67
C LEU A 25 -9.68 -2.51 10.07
N VAL A 26 -10.61 -3.36 9.63
CA VAL A 26 -12.03 -3.27 9.99
C VAL A 26 -12.23 -3.49 11.50
N LEU A 27 -11.58 -4.51 12.08
CA LEU A 27 -11.65 -4.77 13.52
C LEU A 27 -11.11 -3.60 14.36
N ARG A 28 -10.11 -2.88 13.85
CA ARG A 28 -9.54 -1.69 14.49
C ARG A 28 -10.31 -0.40 14.19
N LYS A 29 -11.41 -0.45 13.42
CA LYS A 29 -12.14 0.73 12.91
C LYS A 29 -11.28 1.67 12.06
N MET A 30 -10.23 1.15 11.43
CA MET A 30 -9.29 1.89 10.59
C MET A 30 -9.50 1.57 9.11
N SER A 31 -10.74 1.34 8.68
CA SER A 31 -11.04 0.94 7.29
C SER A 31 -10.64 2.01 6.26
N MET A 32 -10.64 3.29 6.66
CA MET A 32 -10.25 4.43 5.81
C MET A 32 -8.75 4.49 5.52
N VAL A 33 -7.91 3.75 6.25
CA VAL A 33 -6.45 3.78 6.06
C VAL A 33 -6.05 3.20 4.70
N GLY A 34 -6.74 2.15 4.24
CA GLY A 34 -6.44 1.55 2.94
C GLY A 34 -6.59 2.54 1.79
N ASP A 35 -7.67 3.33 1.81
CA ASP A 35 -7.95 4.38 0.84
C ASP A 35 -6.90 5.51 0.90
N ALA A 36 -6.56 5.94 2.11
CA ALA A 36 -5.54 6.95 2.34
C ALA A 36 -4.15 6.56 1.83
N ILE A 37 -3.76 5.28 1.98
CA ILE A 37 -2.46 4.80 1.51
C ILE A 37 -2.43 4.78 -0.02
N SER A 38 -3.47 4.29 -0.69
CA SER A 38 -3.53 4.27 -2.16
C SER A 38 -3.36 5.67 -2.76
N HIS A 39 -4.02 6.67 -2.18
CA HIS A 39 -3.88 8.06 -2.63
C HIS A 39 -2.55 8.73 -2.24
N ALA A 40 -1.90 8.26 -1.18
CA ALA A 40 -0.58 8.76 -0.78
C ALA A 40 0.58 8.16 -1.59
N VAL A 41 0.37 7.05 -2.28
CA VAL A 41 1.38 6.45 -3.15
C VAL A 41 1.59 7.26 -4.44
N LEU A 42 0.53 7.85 -4.98
CA LEU A 42 0.55 8.70 -6.18
C LEU A 42 1.62 9.82 -6.17
N PRO A 43 1.68 10.72 -5.17
CA PRO A 43 2.74 11.73 -5.09
C PRO A 43 4.14 11.09 -5.04
N GLY A 44 4.30 9.94 -4.37
CA GLY A 44 5.58 9.25 -4.28
C GLY A 44 6.08 8.74 -5.62
N ILE A 45 5.17 8.22 -6.43
CA ILE A 45 5.48 7.79 -7.80
C ILE A 45 5.84 9.00 -8.67
N ALA A 46 5.08 10.10 -8.56
CA ALA A 46 5.36 11.32 -9.31
C ALA A 46 6.75 11.90 -8.96
N VAL A 47 7.10 11.97 -7.68
CA VAL A 47 8.42 12.44 -7.22
C VAL A 47 9.54 11.51 -7.69
N ALA A 48 9.37 10.20 -7.59
CA ALA A 48 10.37 9.23 -8.04
C ALA A 48 10.61 9.31 -9.56
N PHE A 49 9.55 9.52 -10.32
CA PHE A 49 9.62 9.71 -11.75
C PHE A 49 10.43 10.97 -12.12
N LEU A 50 10.14 12.10 -11.47
CA LEU A 50 10.86 13.37 -11.69
C LEU A 50 12.35 13.28 -11.36
N LEU A 51 12.71 12.56 -10.29
CA LEU A 51 14.10 12.40 -9.88
C LEU A 51 14.87 11.42 -10.76
N SER A 52 14.23 10.36 -11.24
CA SER A 52 14.92 9.29 -11.97
C SER A 52 14.98 9.51 -13.48
N GLY A 53 14.07 10.31 -14.07
CA GLY A 53 14.05 10.60 -15.52
C GLY A 53 13.91 9.37 -16.44
N SER A 54 13.62 8.20 -15.87
CA SER A 54 13.56 6.90 -16.54
C SER A 54 12.45 6.06 -15.91
N ARG A 55 11.67 5.37 -16.75
CA ARG A 55 10.52 4.52 -16.38
C ARG A 55 10.98 3.16 -15.83
N SER A 56 12.03 3.11 -15.02
CA SER A 56 12.44 1.87 -14.37
C SER A 56 11.58 1.62 -13.13
N SER A 57 11.07 0.40 -12.98
CA SER A 57 10.10 0.04 -11.92
C SER A 57 10.68 0.18 -10.51
N VAL A 58 12.00 -0.01 -10.35
CA VAL A 58 12.69 0.01 -9.05
C VAL A 58 12.64 1.37 -8.33
N PRO A 59 13.03 2.52 -8.96
CA PRO A 59 12.92 3.82 -8.30
C PRO A 59 11.47 4.23 -8.01
N MET A 60 10.51 3.86 -8.85
CA MET A 60 9.08 4.12 -8.60
C MET A 60 8.59 3.37 -7.36
N LEU A 61 8.96 2.10 -7.21
CA LEU A 61 8.63 1.29 -6.03
C LEU A 61 9.20 1.89 -4.73
N ILE A 62 10.45 2.37 -4.79
CA ILE A 62 11.11 3.01 -3.63
C ILE A 62 10.40 4.31 -3.25
N GLY A 63 10.05 5.15 -4.24
CA GLY A 63 9.31 6.39 -3.99
C GLY A 63 7.92 6.16 -3.41
N ALA A 64 7.20 5.19 -3.98
CA ALA A 64 5.89 4.76 -3.51
C ALA A 64 5.94 4.27 -2.06
N ALA A 65 6.89 3.38 -1.72
CA ALA A 65 7.06 2.86 -0.37
C ALA A 65 7.49 3.95 0.63
N ALA A 66 8.38 4.85 0.22
CA ALA A 66 8.83 5.97 1.06
C ALA A 66 7.68 6.93 1.39
N PHE A 67 6.85 7.28 0.40
CA PHE A 67 5.68 8.14 0.62
C PHE A 67 4.55 7.44 1.39
N GLY A 68 4.36 6.13 1.21
CA GLY A 68 3.45 5.34 2.06
C GLY A 68 3.89 5.36 3.53
N MET A 69 5.18 5.17 3.80
CA MET A 69 5.74 5.34 5.14
C MET A 69 5.61 6.78 5.66
N LEU A 70 5.85 7.79 4.82
CA LEU A 70 5.64 9.20 5.19
C LEU A 70 4.19 9.48 5.58
N CYS A 71 3.23 8.93 4.83
CA CYS A 71 1.80 9.06 5.11
C CYS A 71 1.44 8.45 6.48
N THR A 72 1.85 7.20 6.73
CA THR A 72 1.61 6.56 8.03
C THR A 72 2.22 7.34 9.20
N TRP A 73 3.43 7.90 9.00
CA TRP A 73 4.07 8.76 9.99
C TRP A 73 3.29 10.07 10.23
N MET A 74 2.82 10.73 9.15
CA MET A 74 1.99 11.93 9.28
C MET A 74 0.69 11.68 10.03
N ILE A 75 -0.03 10.61 9.67
CA ILE A 75 -1.29 10.22 10.32
C ILE A 75 -1.08 10.10 11.82
N GLU A 76 -0.01 9.44 12.24
CA GLU A 76 0.27 9.24 13.65
C GLU A 76 0.70 10.52 14.36
N VAL A 77 1.48 11.39 13.73
CA VAL A 77 1.83 12.70 14.30
C VAL A 77 0.55 13.49 14.59
N PHE A 78 -0.43 13.48 13.69
CA PHE A 78 -1.72 14.13 13.93
C PHE A 78 -2.51 13.45 15.04
N THR A 79 -2.56 12.11 15.07
CA THR A 79 -3.27 11.37 16.12
C THR A 79 -2.65 11.59 17.51
N LYS A 80 -1.32 11.46 17.66
CA LYS A 80 -0.64 11.54 18.96
C LYS A 80 -0.40 12.97 19.42
N LYS A 81 0.06 13.85 18.53
CA LYS A 81 0.51 15.20 18.89
C LYS A 81 -0.63 16.21 18.83
N ALA A 82 -1.49 16.12 17.82
CA ALA A 82 -2.62 17.03 17.66
C ALA A 82 -3.90 16.52 18.36
N ARG A 83 -3.90 15.28 18.89
CA ARG A 83 -5.05 14.62 19.55
C ARG A 83 -6.33 14.67 18.71
N VAL A 84 -6.16 14.66 17.40
CA VAL A 84 -7.25 14.61 16.44
C VAL A 84 -7.74 13.16 16.35
N GLN A 85 -9.04 12.97 16.13
CA GLN A 85 -9.62 11.64 15.92
C GLN A 85 -8.88 10.92 14.77
N GLU A 86 -8.58 9.62 14.95
CA GLU A 86 -7.80 8.85 13.98
C GLU A 86 -8.33 8.97 12.54
N ASP A 87 -9.65 8.86 12.36
CA ASP A 87 -10.30 9.01 11.06
C ASP A 87 -10.06 10.39 10.42
N ALA A 88 -10.06 11.45 11.23
CA ALA A 88 -9.80 12.81 10.75
C ALA A 88 -8.31 13.03 10.46
N SER A 89 -7.40 12.44 11.24
CA SER A 89 -5.95 12.46 10.96
C SER A 89 -5.61 11.77 9.65
N ILE A 90 -6.25 10.62 9.39
CA ILE A 90 -6.15 9.89 8.11
C ILE A 90 -6.64 10.80 6.98
N GLY A 91 -7.84 11.36 7.14
CA GLY A 91 -8.46 12.29 6.20
C GLY A 91 -7.57 13.45 5.77
N ILE A 92 -7.03 14.17 6.76
CA ILE A 92 -6.19 15.36 6.53
C ILE A 92 -4.88 14.97 5.84
N SER A 93 -4.23 13.90 6.29
CA SER A 93 -2.92 13.49 5.77
C SER A 93 -3.00 13.06 4.30
N PHE A 94 -3.98 12.24 3.95
CA PHE A 94 -4.12 11.75 2.57
C PHE A 94 -4.54 12.89 1.63
N THR A 95 -5.50 13.74 2.02
CA THR A 95 -6.00 14.82 1.15
C THR A 95 -4.87 15.80 0.83
N TRP A 96 -4.01 16.07 1.81
CA TRP A 96 -2.85 16.95 1.62
C TRP A 96 -1.78 16.33 0.71
N LEU A 97 -1.41 15.08 0.94
CA LEU A 97 -0.45 14.36 0.08
C LEU A 97 -0.97 14.20 -1.35
N PHE A 98 -2.24 13.87 -1.50
CA PHE A 98 -2.89 13.74 -2.80
C PHE A 98 -2.90 15.08 -3.56
N ALA A 99 -3.28 16.18 -2.90
CA ALA A 99 -3.24 17.51 -3.49
C ALA A 99 -1.82 17.89 -3.95
N ILE A 100 -0.79 17.60 -3.15
CA ILE A 100 0.62 17.80 -3.54
C ILE A 100 0.96 16.97 -4.78
N GLY A 101 0.57 15.70 -4.82
CA GLY A 101 0.80 14.81 -5.96
C GLY A 101 0.17 15.33 -7.24
N VAL A 102 -1.09 15.73 -7.18
CA VAL A 102 -1.80 16.32 -8.33
C VAL A 102 -1.14 17.60 -8.80
N ILE A 103 -0.76 18.51 -7.89
CA ILE A 103 -0.06 19.75 -8.26
C ILE A 103 1.26 19.43 -8.95
N LEU A 104 2.03 18.48 -8.40
CA LEU A 104 3.31 18.07 -8.96
C LEU A 104 3.14 17.51 -10.38
N ILE A 105 2.15 16.63 -10.59
CA ILE A 105 1.91 16.06 -11.91
C ILE A 105 1.45 17.14 -12.89
N THR A 106 0.49 18.00 -12.52
CA THR A 106 -0.02 19.06 -13.39
C THR A 106 1.07 20.06 -13.83
N PHE A 107 2.03 20.39 -12.95
CA PHE A 107 3.13 21.29 -13.31
C PHE A 107 4.17 20.65 -14.25
N PHE A 108 4.34 19.32 -14.19
CA PHE A 108 5.34 18.60 -14.97
C PHE A 108 4.76 17.82 -16.18
N ALA A 109 3.43 17.75 -16.30
CA ALA A 109 2.71 17.09 -17.39
C ALA A 109 3.00 17.71 -18.77
N ASP A 110 3.46 18.97 -18.83
CA ASP A 110 3.84 19.62 -20.11
C ASP A 110 5.10 19.00 -20.75
N GLN A 111 5.91 18.25 -19.99
CA GLN A 111 7.16 17.64 -20.48
C GLN A 111 7.08 16.14 -20.73
N VAL A 112 6.03 15.45 -20.30
CA VAL A 112 6.02 13.98 -20.29
C VAL A 112 4.63 13.43 -20.56
N ASP A 113 4.53 12.70 -21.67
CA ASP A 113 3.42 11.84 -22.10
C ASP A 113 3.27 10.63 -21.14
N LEU A 114 3.13 10.89 -19.85
CA LEU A 114 2.67 9.92 -18.88
C LEU A 114 1.17 9.92 -18.99
N ASP A 115 0.64 8.93 -19.69
CA ASP A 115 -0.77 8.61 -19.61
C ASP A 115 -1.09 8.24 -18.15
N GLN A 116 -1.48 9.26 -17.40
CA GLN A 116 -1.84 9.20 -16.00
C GLN A 116 -3.00 8.23 -15.84
N GLU A 117 -3.85 8.08 -16.86
CA GLU A 117 -4.97 7.16 -16.89
C GLU A 117 -4.49 5.70 -16.94
N CYS A 118 -3.48 5.36 -17.76
CA CYS A 118 -2.89 4.00 -17.77
C CYS A 118 -2.20 3.61 -16.45
N VAL A 119 -1.62 4.57 -15.72
CA VAL A 119 -0.94 4.30 -14.43
C VAL A 119 -1.91 4.37 -13.24
N LEU A 120 -2.96 5.20 -13.28
CA LEU A 120 -3.97 5.31 -12.21
C LEU A 120 -5.06 4.23 -12.28
N TYR A 121 -5.53 3.87 -13.48
CA TYR A 121 -6.65 2.94 -13.61
C TYR A 121 -6.22 1.49 -13.49
N GLY A 122 -4.96 1.22 -13.83
CA GLY A 122 -4.44 -0.11 -13.78
C GLY A 122 -5.03 -1.03 -14.82
N GLU A 123 -4.19 -1.47 -15.74
CA GLU A 123 -4.63 -2.39 -16.77
C GLU A 123 -4.04 -3.77 -16.53
N ILE A 124 -4.83 -4.57 -15.80
CA ILE A 124 -4.62 -6.00 -15.52
C ILE A 124 -4.36 -6.80 -16.81
N ALA A 125 -4.73 -6.27 -17.97
CA ALA A 125 -4.48 -6.88 -19.27
C ALA A 125 -2.99 -6.91 -19.67
N PHE A 126 -2.14 -6.03 -19.12
CA PHE A 126 -0.71 -6.01 -19.45
C PHE A 126 0.13 -7.09 -18.73
N ILE A 127 -0.47 -7.86 -17.82
CA ILE A 127 0.21 -8.91 -17.05
C ILE A 127 0.87 -9.96 -17.96
N GLY A 128 0.34 -10.18 -19.16
CA GLY A 128 0.89 -11.16 -20.11
C GLY A 128 2.21 -10.77 -20.77
N PHE A 129 2.63 -9.49 -20.75
CA PHE A 129 3.76 -9.02 -21.57
C PHE A 129 5.14 -9.28 -20.95
N GLU A 130 5.26 -9.29 -19.62
CA GLU A 130 6.52 -9.63 -18.93
C GLU A 130 6.41 -10.99 -18.25
N THR A 131 6.92 -12.01 -18.94
CA THR A 131 6.94 -13.40 -18.46
C THR A 131 8.37 -13.80 -18.08
N TRP A 132 8.53 -14.30 -16.86
CA TRP A 132 9.76 -14.92 -16.38
C TRP A 132 9.50 -16.42 -16.14
N LEU A 133 10.31 -17.29 -16.74
CA LEU A 133 10.14 -18.77 -16.68
C LEU A 133 8.75 -19.26 -17.16
N GLY A 134 8.09 -18.52 -18.07
CA GLY A 134 6.76 -18.87 -18.59
C GLY A 134 5.59 -18.50 -17.68
N VAL A 135 5.84 -17.74 -16.60
CA VAL A 135 4.84 -17.21 -15.67
C VAL A 135 4.97 -15.69 -15.61
N PRO A 136 3.87 -14.92 -15.56
CA PRO A 136 3.93 -13.47 -15.41
C PRO A 136 4.72 -13.03 -14.17
N VAL A 137 5.57 -12.01 -14.31
CA VAL A 137 6.35 -11.47 -13.19
C VAL A 137 5.43 -11.00 -12.05
N ALA A 138 4.29 -10.40 -12.37
CA ALA A 138 3.27 -9.98 -11.41
C ALA A 138 2.73 -11.12 -10.53
N VAL A 139 2.61 -12.33 -11.07
CA VAL A 139 2.15 -13.50 -10.31
C VAL A 139 3.22 -13.95 -9.31
N TRP A 140 4.50 -13.86 -9.68
CA TRP A 140 5.61 -14.16 -8.78
C TRP A 140 5.74 -13.14 -7.66
N THR A 141 5.66 -11.85 -7.97
CA THR A 141 5.75 -10.78 -6.97
C THR A 141 4.58 -10.85 -5.99
N LEU A 142 3.34 -10.93 -6.48
CA LEU A 142 2.15 -11.04 -5.64
C LEU A 142 2.04 -12.37 -4.91
N GLY A 143 2.48 -13.48 -5.52
CA GLY A 143 2.57 -14.77 -4.86
C GLY A 143 3.57 -14.76 -3.70
N GLY A 144 4.74 -14.14 -3.91
CA GLY A 144 5.73 -13.93 -2.85
C GLY A 144 5.21 -13.04 -1.73
N LEU A 145 4.55 -11.94 -2.08
CA LEU A 145 3.89 -11.05 -1.12
C LEU A 145 2.81 -11.78 -0.31
N PHE A 146 1.98 -12.60 -0.96
CA PHE A 146 0.95 -13.39 -0.30
C PHE A 146 1.53 -14.35 0.73
N LEU A 147 2.58 -15.08 0.38
CA LEU A 147 3.29 -15.94 1.31
C LEU A 147 3.92 -15.16 2.46
N ALA A 148 4.50 -13.98 2.18
CA ALA A 148 5.06 -13.11 3.20
C ALA A 148 3.99 -12.59 4.19
N ILE A 149 2.81 -12.20 3.70
CA ILE A 149 1.69 -11.76 4.55
C ILE A 149 1.15 -12.92 5.38
N ILE A 150 1.00 -14.12 4.79
CA ILE A 150 0.60 -15.31 5.55
C ILE A 150 1.61 -15.60 6.66
N ALA A 151 2.91 -15.57 6.36
CA ALA A 151 3.95 -15.79 7.36
C ALA A 151 3.87 -14.72 8.45
N PHE A 152 3.74 -13.44 8.08
CA PHE A 152 3.58 -12.33 9.01
C PHE A 152 2.37 -12.51 9.94
N LEU A 153 1.21 -12.88 9.38
CA LEU A 153 0.00 -13.11 10.17
C LEU A 153 0.12 -14.35 11.05
N TYR A 154 0.76 -15.42 10.57
CA TYR A 154 0.95 -16.65 11.33
C TYR A 154 1.88 -16.42 12.53
N PHE A 155 3.04 -15.82 12.33
CA PHE A 155 3.99 -15.50 13.41
C PHE A 155 3.46 -14.37 14.32
N GLY A 156 2.75 -13.40 13.74
CA GLY A 156 2.23 -12.23 14.43
C GLY A 156 0.85 -12.41 15.06
N TYR A 157 0.19 -13.57 14.88
CA TYR A 157 -1.21 -13.78 15.26
C TYR A 157 -1.51 -13.38 16.71
N LYS A 158 -0.68 -13.83 17.66
CA LYS A 158 -0.89 -13.53 19.09
C LYS A 158 -0.80 -12.03 19.39
N GLY A 159 0.18 -11.34 18.79
CA GLY A 159 0.39 -9.92 19.00
C GLY A 159 -0.71 -9.08 18.35
N LEU A 160 -1.04 -9.37 17.10
CA LEU A 160 -2.11 -8.69 16.36
C LEU A 160 -3.49 -8.93 16.97
N TYR A 161 -3.77 -10.13 17.44
CA TYR A 161 -5.04 -10.46 18.08
C TYR A 161 -5.24 -9.64 19.36
N ILE A 162 -4.30 -9.74 20.32
CA ILE A 162 -4.44 -9.06 21.62
C ILE A 162 -4.49 -7.54 21.44
N THR A 163 -3.63 -6.97 20.59
CA THR A 163 -3.60 -5.52 20.36
C THR A 163 -4.82 -4.99 19.60
N THR A 164 -5.56 -5.84 18.88
CA THR A 164 -6.77 -5.44 18.16
C THR A 164 -8.02 -5.49 19.03
N PHE A 165 -8.11 -6.45 19.95
CA PHE A 165 -9.26 -6.58 20.84
C PHE A 165 -9.14 -5.72 22.10
N ASP A 166 -7.96 -5.69 22.72
CA ASP A 166 -7.73 -4.95 23.97
C ASP A 166 -6.29 -4.38 24.03
N PRO A 167 -6.09 -3.15 23.54
CA PRO A 167 -4.79 -2.51 23.57
C PRO A 167 -4.31 -2.16 24.99
N GLU A 168 -5.22 -1.94 25.95
CA GLU A 168 -4.85 -1.65 27.33
C GLU A 168 -4.34 -2.92 28.01
N TYR A 169 -5.03 -4.04 27.84
CA TYR A 169 -4.57 -5.35 28.32
C TYR A 169 -3.24 -5.76 27.67
N ALA A 170 -3.07 -5.52 26.37
CA ALA A 170 -1.79 -5.76 25.69
C ALA A 170 -0.62 -5.01 26.34
N ALA A 171 -0.84 -3.75 26.73
CA ALA A 171 0.17 -2.94 27.40
C ALA A 171 0.54 -3.50 28.79
N THR A 172 -0.43 -4.05 29.53
CA THR A 172 -0.16 -4.69 30.85
C THR A 172 0.66 -5.98 30.71
N LEU A 173 0.53 -6.70 29.60
CA LEU A 173 1.33 -7.89 29.29
C LEU A 173 2.76 -7.55 28.81
N GLY A 174 3.13 -6.27 28.73
CA GLY A 174 4.43 -5.83 28.22
C GLY A 174 4.54 -5.88 26.69
N ILE A 175 3.43 -6.07 25.97
CA ILE A 175 3.41 -6.04 24.51
C ILE A 175 3.34 -4.58 24.05
N SER A 176 4.29 -4.16 23.21
CA SER A 176 4.31 -2.82 22.66
C SER A 176 3.22 -2.66 21.58
N VAL A 177 2.10 -2.05 21.95
CA VAL A 177 0.97 -1.75 21.05
C VAL A 177 1.43 -0.96 19.82
N ALA A 178 2.33 0.02 20.04
CA ALA A 178 2.89 0.84 18.96
C ALA A 178 3.60 0.00 17.90
N THR A 179 4.45 -0.96 18.29
CA THR A 179 5.21 -1.78 17.34
C THR A 179 4.28 -2.62 16.45
N TRP A 180 3.25 -3.23 17.03
CA TRP A 180 2.27 -4.01 16.26
C TRP A 180 1.40 -3.14 15.37
N HIS A 181 1.11 -1.90 15.80
CA HIS A 181 0.45 -0.93 14.94
C HIS A 181 1.30 -0.59 13.72
N TYR A 182 2.58 -0.22 13.90
CA TYR A 182 3.47 0.07 12.78
C TYR A 182 3.72 -1.12 11.87
N LEU A 183 3.85 -2.32 12.43
CA LEU A 183 4.02 -3.53 11.62
C LEU A 183 2.78 -3.78 10.74
N LEU A 184 1.58 -3.61 11.28
CA LEU A 184 0.35 -3.73 10.50
C LEU A 184 0.29 -2.64 9.42
N MET A 185 0.57 -1.38 9.77
CA MET A 185 0.54 -0.26 8.81
C MET A 185 1.59 -0.40 7.71
N GLY A 186 2.80 -0.86 8.07
CA GLY A 186 3.86 -1.17 7.11
C GLY A 186 3.46 -2.31 6.18
N ALA A 187 2.86 -3.39 6.71
CA ALA A 187 2.38 -4.50 5.89
C ALA A 187 1.30 -4.04 4.89
N VAL A 188 0.34 -3.21 5.33
CA VAL A 188 -0.69 -2.63 4.46
C VAL A 188 -0.03 -1.73 3.41
N SER A 189 0.86 -0.82 3.79
CA SER A 189 1.56 0.06 2.86
C SER A 189 2.34 -0.70 1.79
N VAL A 190 3.09 -1.72 2.18
CA VAL A 190 3.84 -2.56 1.24
C VAL A 190 2.86 -3.27 0.30
N THR A 191 1.78 -3.83 0.84
CA THR A 191 0.78 -4.54 0.05
C THR A 191 0.15 -3.61 -0.98
N THR A 192 -0.30 -2.42 -0.58
CA THR A 192 -0.88 -1.43 -1.49
C THR A 192 0.08 -1.04 -2.61
N VAL A 193 1.37 -0.84 -2.33
CA VAL A 193 2.38 -0.48 -3.35
C VAL A 193 2.57 -1.62 -4.35
N PHE A 194 2.72 -2.86 -3.90
CA PHE A 194 2.90 -4.01 -4.78
C PHE A 194 1.65 -4.32 -5.61
N THR A 195 0.46 -4.15 -5.04
CA THR A 195 -0.80 -4.31 -5.78
C THR A 195 -0.97 -3.20 -6.82
N PHE A 196 -0.64 -1.95 -6.47
CA PHE A 196 -0.63 -0.81 -7.38
C PHE A 196 0.38 -1.00 -8.52
N GLU A 197 1.58 -1.48 -8.25
CA GLU A 197 2.55 -1.76 -9.33
C GLU A 197 2.07 -2.88 -10.27
N SER A 198 1.44 -3.92 -9.71
CA SER A 198 1.09 -5.13 -10.46
C SER A 198 -0.20 -5.01 -11.25
N VAL A 199 -1.17 -4.25 -10.73
CA VAL A 199 -2.53 -4.15 -11.29
C VAL A 199 -2.89 -2.72 -11.68
N GLY A 200 -2.20 -1.72 -11.10
CA GLY A 200 -2.57 -0.30 -11.01
C GLY A 200 -3.55 -0.01 -9.89
#